data_AF-A0A9X0WFR8-F1
#
_entry.id   AF-A0A9X0WFR8-F1
#
_cell.length_a   1.000
_cell.length_b   1.000
_cell.length_c   1.000
_cell.angle_alpha   90.00
_cell.angle_beta   90.00
_cell.angle_gamma   90.00
#
_symmetry.space_group_name_H-M   'P 1'
#
loop_
_entity.id
_entity.type
_entity.pdbx_description
1 polymer ?
#
loop_
_entity_poly.entity_id
_entity_poly.type
_entity_poly.pdbx_seq_one_letter_code
_entity_poly.pdbx_strand_id
1 'polypeptide(L)'
;MRNHIILTSGRSGSNYLTNVLNRHPRLVNYGEVLAPMIPPYKWFLKCKLCPWSVERYLNGFYHSRLVFHAGQVYSARAHRKAKKPVHHKRYRDVVSIGTKDFFLSVKNAGMTDYYVARPEISIIYLRRDNLLKRYLSGVFMRKTRIAASEQAVEVPKGRVDLEHLDRSLMIMAAEVAHEQAVMAALTRHPVMSIRYEDYFASDVSIIDYNQRVFAFLGVEPIPIKSEQKKILPQAIRDLVENYDELCAHLADGPYAKFLEDA
;
A
#
# COMPACT_ATOMS: atom_id res chain seq x y z
N MET A 1 -2.33 -16.99 16.16
CA MET A 1 -1.70 -15.93 15.33
C MET A 1 -2.83 -15.21 14.59
N ARG A 2 -2.82 -13.88 14.54
CA ARG A 2 -3.86 -13.09 13.86
C ARG A 2 -3.52 -12.89 12.39
N ASN A 3 -4.52 -12.89 11.53
CA ASN A 3 -4.37 -12.57 10.12
C ASN A 3 -4.73 -11.10 9.88
N HIS A 4 -3.96 -10.39 9.06
CA HIS A 4 -4.30 -9.02 8.66
C HIS A 4 -4.09 -8.78 7.16
N ILE A 5 -4.76 -7.78 6.62
CA ILE A 5 -4.48 -7.25 5.30
C ILE A 5 -4.43 -5.72 5.36
N ILE A 6 -3.44 -5.13 4.69
CA ILE A 6 -3.48 -3.73 4.32
C ILE A 6 -4.16 -3.63 2.95
N LEU A 7 -5.35 -3.03 2.91
CA LEU A 7 -6.11 -2.83 1.69
C LEU A 7 -6.10 -1.36 1.32
N THR A 8 -5.71 -1.05 0.09
CA THR A 8 -5.39 0.32 -0.33
C THR A 8 -5.55 0.49 -1.83
N SER A 9 -5.56 1.73 -2.29
CA SER A 9 -5.24 2.07 -3.67
C SER A 9 -3.73 2.30 -3.84
N GLY A 10 -3.26 2.35 -5.10
CA GLY A 10 -1.88 2.72 -5.40
C GLY A 10 -1.54 4.14 -4.94
N ARG A 11 -0.32 4.33 -4.41
CA ARG A 11 0.24 5.64 -3.98
C ARG A 11 -0.38 6.25 -2.71
N SER A 12 -0.93 5.43 -1.83
CA SER A 12 -1.49 5.85 -0.53
C SER A 12 -0.58 5.60 0.68
N GLY A 13 0.71 5.32 0.48
CA GLY A 13 1.68 5.14 1.57
C GLY A 13 1.78 3.71 2.14
N SER A 14 1.13 2.73 1.52
CA SER A 14 1.10 1.35 2.01
C SER A 14 2.47 0.68 2.11
N ASN A 15 3.44 1.03 1.25
CA ASN A 15 4.82 0.53 1.34
C ASN A 15 5.54 1.00 2.60
N TYR A 16 5.29 2.24 3.03
CA TYR A 16 5.84 2.78 4.27
C TYR A 16 5.33 1.95 5.46
N LEU A 17 3.99 1.76 5.53
CA LEU A 17 3.37 1.00 6.60
C LEU A 17 3.85 -0.46 6.61
N THR A 18 3.88 -1.13 5.46
CA THR A 18 4.42 -2.50 5.37
C THR A 18 5.87 -2.58 5.85
N ASN A 19 6.71 -1.58 5.56
CA ASN A 19 8.08 -1.52 6.07
C ASN A 19 8.11 -1.37 7.61
N VAL A 20 7.29 -0.48 8.17
CA VAL A 20 7.14 -0.35 9.63
C VAL A 20 6.72 -1.67 10.28
N LEU A 21 5.69 -2.34 9.75
CA LEU A 21 5.24 -3.63 10.29
C LEU A 21 6.34 -4.69 10.20
N ASN A 22 7.08 -4.73 9.09
CA ASN A 22 8.15 -5.70 8.92
C ASN A 22 9.41 -5.42 9.74
N ARG A 23 9.55 -4.24 10.36
CA ARG A 23 10.60 -3.99 11.35
C ARG A 23 10.21 -4.51 12.75
N HIS A 24 8.92 -4.72 13.02
CA HIS A 24 8.47 -5.28 14.28
C HIS A 24 8.78 -6.80 14.36
N PRO A 25 9.45 -7.30 15.42
CA PRO A 25 9.89 -8.71 15.49
C PRO A 25 8.72 -9.71 15.54
N ARG A 26 7.55 -9.27 16.03
CA ARG A 26 6.33 -10.09 16.18
C ARG A 26 5.31 -9.97 15.04
N LEU A 27 5.62 -9.25 13.96
CA LEU A 27 4.72 -9.07 12.82
C LEU A 27 5.38 -9.52 11.53
N VAL A 28 4.62 -10.01 10.56
CA VAL A 28 5.09 -10.23 9.19
C VAL A 28 4.03 -9.72 8.22
N ASN A 29 4.45 -9.00 7.19
CA ASN A 29 3.60 -8.61 6.07
C ASN A 29 4.28 -8.94 4.74
N TYR A 30 3.64 -9.72 3.88
CA TYR A 30 4.22 -10.23 2.64
C TYR A 30 4.19 -9.26 1.45
N GLY A 31 3.54 -8.11 1.58
CA GLY A 31 3.36 -7.20 0.45
C GLY A 31 2.24 -7.64 -0.50
N GLU A 32 2.38 -7.26 -1.77
CA GLU A 32 1.37 -7.40 -2.84
C GLU A 32 1.34 -8.82 -3.41
N VAL A 33 0.80 -9.78 -2.66
CA VAL A 33 0.80 -11.18 -3.07
C VAL A 33 -0.16 -11.47 -4.22
N LEU A 34 -1.12 -10.58 -4.52
CA LEU A 34 -2.05 -10.72 -5.64
C LEU A 34 -1.70 -9.81 -6.84
N ALA A 35 -0.58 -9.09 -6.79
CA ALA A 35 -0.17 -8.27 -7.92
C ALA A 35 0.46 -9.14 -9.03
N PRO A 36 -0.04 -9.09 -10.29
CA PRO A 36 0.46 -9.92 -11.40
C PRO A 36 1.94 -9.71 -11.76
N MET A 37 2.50 -8.57 -11.35
CA MET A 37 3.90 -8.23 -11.56
C MET A 37 4.83 -8.86 -10.52
N ILE A 38 4.29 -9.33 -9.39
CA ILE A 38 5.06 -9.89 -8.29
C ILE A 38 5.43 -11.34 -8.61
N PRO A 39 6.72 -11.72 -8.59
CA PRO A 39 7.18 -12.99 -9.17
C PRO A 39 6.47 -14.25 -8.63
N PRO A 40 6.22 -14.40 -7.31
CA PRO A 40 5.44 -15.54 -6.80
C PRO A 40 4.07 -15.70 -7.45
N TYR A 41 3.30 -14.62 -7.58
CA TYR A 41 1.96 -14.68 -8.16
C TYR A 41 1.99 -14.86 -9.67
N LYS A 42 2.92 -14.16 -10.35
CA LYS A 42 3.17 -14.33 -11.79
C LYS A 42 3.52 -15.77 -12.13
N TRP A 43 4.34 -16.42 -11.31
CA TRP A 43 4.70 -17.83 -11.49
C TRP A 43 3.52 -18.74 -11.21
N PHE A 44 2.78 -18.51 -10.12
CA PHE A 44 1.55 -19.23 -9.79
C PHE A 44 0.55 -19.22 -10.97
N LEU A 45 0.29 -18.05 -11.57
CA LEU A 45 -0.63 -17.92 -12.72
C LEU A 45 -0.14 -18.67 -13.98
N LYS A 46 1.18 -18.85 -14.14
CA LYS A 46 1.77 -19.57 -15.28
C LYS A 46 1.94 -21.06 -15.04
N CYS A 47 1.92 -21.49 -13.78
CA CYS A 47 2.21 -22.87 -13.41
C CYS A 47 1.00 -23.77 -13.73
N LYS A 48 0.98 -24.33 -14.94
CA LYS A 48 -0.06 -25.28 -15.38
C LYS A 48 -0.08 -26.60 -14.59
N LEU A 49 0.97 -26.87 -13.81
CA LEU A 49 1.14 -28.09 -13.01
C LEU A 49 0.63 -27.96 -11.57
N CYS A 50 0.30 -26.75 -11.11
CA CYS A 50 -0.26 -26.53 -9.77
C CYS A 50 -1.75 -26.19 -9.88
N PRO A 51 -2.68 -27.12 -9.60
CA PRO A 51 -4.12 -26.88 -9.67
C PRO A 51 -4.64 -26.11 -8.45
N TRP A 52 -3.86 -25.17 -7.93
CA TRP A 52 -4.23 -24.43 -6.72
C TRP A 52 -5.16 -23.28 -7.10
N SER A 53 -6.28 -23.14 -6.38
CA SER A 53 -7.09 -21.93 -6.45
C SER A 53 -6.33 -20.74 -5.86
N VAL A 54 -6.71 -19.53 -6.28
CA VAL A 54 -6.16 -18.29 -5.69
C VAL A 54 -6.40 -18.25 -4.18
N GLU A 55 -7.52 -18.80 -3.70
CA GLU A 55 -7.80 -18.95 -2.27
C GLU A 55 -6.77 -19.84 -1.56
N ARG A 56 -6.41 -20.98 -2.16
CA ARG A 56 -5.38 -21.87 -1.60
C ARG A 56 -4.02 -21.19 -1.58
N TYR A 57 -3.72 -20.40 -2.60
CA TYR A 57 -2.51 -19.57 -2.65
C TYR A 57 -2.48 -18.55 -1.49
N LEU A 58 -3.56 -17.79 -1.28
CA LEU A 58 -3.68 -16.83 -0.18
C LEU A 58 -3.60 -17.51 1.20
N ASN A 59 -4.32 -18.62 1.39
CA ASN A 59 -4.28 -19.41 2.62
C ASN A 59 -2.86 -19.89 2.96
N GLY A 60 -2.03 -20.13 1.94
CA GLY A 60 -0.61 -20.43 2.11
C GLY A 60 0.13 -19.33 2.89
N PHE A 61 -0.09 -18.06 2.56
CA PHE A 61 0.58 -16.96 3.27
C PHE A 61 0.14 -16.84 4.73
N TYR A 62 -1.13 -17.05 5.03
CA TYR A 62 -1.65 -16.90 6.39
C TYR A 62 -1.33 -18.09 7.29
N HIS A 63 -1.30 -19.31 6.76
CA HIS A 63 -1.31 -20.52 7.61
C HIS A 63 -0.14 -21.49 7.37
N SER A 64 0.61 -21.37 6.26
CA SER A 64 1.66 -22.32 5.95
C SER A 64 3.00 -21.94 6.56
N ARG A 65 3.52 -22.82 7.42
CA ARG A 65 4.90 -22.73 7.94
C ARG A 65 5.94 -22.75 6.82
N LEU A 66 5.68 -23.52 5.76
CA LEU A 66 6.58 -23.60 4.61
C LEU A 66 6.66 -22.25 3.89
N VAL A 67 5.51 -21.63 3.61
CA VAL A 67 5.46 -20.28 2.99
C VAL A 67 6.12 -19.26 3.90
N PHE A 68 5.92 -19.37 5.22
CA PHE A 68 6.61 -18.53 6.18
C PHE A 68 8.13 -18.61 6.06
N HIS A 69 8.70 -19.82 6.15
CA HIS A 69 10.14 -20.02 6.08
C HIS A 69 10.71 -19.62 4.71
N ALA A 70 10.00 -19.92 3.62
CA ALA A 70 10.36 -19.48 2.28
C ALA A 70 10.41 -17.94 2.18
N GLY A 71 9.42 -17.26 2.76
CA GLY A 71 9.38 -15.79 2.85
C GLY A 71 10.54 -15.22 3.65
N GLN A 72 10.93 -15.85 4.76
CA GLN A 72 12.11 -15.40 5.54
C GLN A 72 13.41 -15.55 4.77
N VAL A 73 13.57 -16.65 4.03
CA VAL A 73 14.75 -16.87 3.18
C VAL A 73 14.77 -15.85 2.03
N TYR A 74 13.62 -15.59 1.41
CA TYR A 74 13.47 -14.59 0.35
C TYR A 74 13.86 -13.19 0.85
N SER A 75 13.32 -12.79 2.02
CA SER A 75 13.64 -11.53 2.67
C SER A 75 15.14 -11.42 3.00
N ALA A 76 15.73 -12.46 3.62
CA ALA A 76 17.15 -12.48 3.94
C ALA A 76 18.05 -12.33 2.70
N ARG A 77 17.71 -13.00 1.60
CA ARG A 77 18.44 -12.86 0.33
C ARG A 77 18.34 -11.45 -0.23
N ALA A 78 17.14 -10.86 -0.23
CA ALA A 78 16.93 -9.49 -0.72
C ALA A 78 17.71 -8.47 0.12
N HIS A 79 17.69 -8.58 1.45
CA HIS A 79 18.43 -7.71 2.36
C HIS A 79 19.94 -7.85 2.17
N ARG A 80 20.48 -9.07 2.05
CA ARG A 80 21.91 -9.30 1.77
C ARG A 80 22.33 -8.67 0.44
N LYS A 81 21.53 -8.84 -0.62
CA LYS A 81 21.80 -8.22 -1.93
C LYS A 81 21.82 -6.70 -1.84
N ALA A 82 20.94 -6.11 -1.01
CA ALA A 82 20.86 -4.68 -0.78
C ALA A 82 21.82 -4.16 0.32
N LYS A 83 22.70 -5.01 0.89
CA LYS A 83 23.58 -4.69 2.02
C LYS A 83 22.85 -4.12 3.25
N LYS A 84 21.62 -4.59 3.49
CA LYS A 84 20.76 -4.20 4.63
C LYS A 84 20.81 -5.23 5.75
N PRO A 85 20.59 -4.84 7.01
CA PRO A 85 20.50 -5.79 8.13
C PRO A 85 19.38 -6.81 7.88
N VAL A 86 19.66 -8.08 8.17
CA VAL A 86 18.67 -9.16 8.04
C VAL A 86 17.96 -9.37 9.37
N HIS A 87 16.64 -9.21 9.38
CA HIS A 87 15.81 -9.43 10.56
C HIS A 87 15.12 -10.78 10.46
N HIS A 88 15.76 -11.84 10.95
CA HIS A 88 15.15 -13.17 11.00
C HIS A 88 14.07 -13.23 12.07
N LYS A 89 12.86 -13.66 11.68
CA LYS A 89 11.75 -13.87 12.62
C LYS A 89 11.45 -15.35 12.76
N ARG A 90 11.14 -15.77 13.98
CA ARG A 90 10.75 -17.15 14.29
C ARG A 90 9.23 -17.26 14.25
N TYR A 91 8.72 -18.31 13.62
CA TYR A 91 7.27 -18.50 13.48
C TYR A 91 6.51 -18.44 14.82
N ARG A 92 7.09 -19.01 15.89
CA ARG A 92 6.50 -19.02 17.24
C ARG A 92 6.40 -17.64 17.91
N ASP A 93 7.23 -16.69 17.51
CA ASP A 93 7.28 -15.35 18.13
C ASP A 93 6.34 -14.36 17.40
N VAL A 94 5.87 -14.74 16.20
CA VAL A 94 4.99 -13.92 15.38
C VAL A 94 3.55 -13.99 15.92
N VAL A 95 3.01 -12.81 16.22
CA VAL A 95 1.64 -12.64 16.70
C VAL A 95 0.69 -12.44 15.54
N SER A 96 1.12 -11.71 14.50
CA SER A 96 0.29 -11.47 13.31
C SER A 96 1.05 -11.59 12.00
N ILE A 97 0.41 -12.26 11.05
CA ILE A 97 0.84 -12.40 9.65
C ILE A 97 -0.17 -11.69 8.76
N GLY A 98 0.30 -11.04 7.72
CA GLY A 98 -0.59 -10.42 6.76
C GLY A 98 -0.03 -10.19 5.38
N THR A 99 -0.88 -9.66 4.52
CA THR A 99 -0.55 -9.23 3.15
C THR A 99 -0.87 -7.75 2.99
N LYS A 100 -0.50 -7.19 1.84
CA LYS A 100 -0.79 -5.80 1.48
C LYS A 100 -1.12 -5.76 0.01
N ASP A 101 -2.40 -5.64 -0.33
CA ASP A 101 -2.83 -5.68 -1.73
C ASP A 101 -3.68 -4.47 -2.10
N PHE A 102 -3.80 -4.24 -3.41
CA PHE A 102 -4.67 -3.21 -3.93
C PHE A 102 -6.09 -3.74 -4.12
N PHE A 103 -7.11 -2.89 -3.91
CA PHE A 103 -8.50 -3.26 -4.22
C PHE A 103 -8.64 -3.81 -5.65
N LEU A 104 -7.98 -3.17 -6.62
CA LEU A 104 -7.96 -3.64 -8.00
C LEU A 104 -7.33 -5.02 -8.17
N SER A 105 -6.23 -5.31 -7.45
CA SER A 105 -5.59 -6.63 -7.48
C SER A 105 -6.48 -7.71 -6.86
N VAL A 106 -7.11 -7.41 -5.74
CA VAL A 106 -8.09 -8.30 -5.08
C VAL A 106 -9.27 -8.59 -6.01
N LYS A 107 -9.84 -7.55 -6.63
CA LYS A 107 -10.94 -7.67 -7.60
C LYS A 107 -10.54 -8.52 -8.80
N ASN A 108 -9.41 -8.21 -9.44
CA ASN A 108 -8.95 -8.92 -10.64
C ASN A 108 -8.60 -10.39 -10.35
N ALA A 109 -8.18 -10.68 -9.12
CA ALA A 109 -7.94 -12.04 -8.66
C ALA A 109 -9.24 -12.78 -8.26
N GLY A 110 -10.40 -12.11 -8.26
CA GLY A 110 -11.69 -12.68 -7.83
C GLY A 110 -11.78 -12.91 -6.32
N MET A 111 -10.99 -12.22 -5.50
CA MET A 111 -10.80 -12.53 -4.08
C MET A 111 -11.55 -11.60 -3.12
N THR A 112 -12.51 -10.80 -3.61
CA THR A 112 -13.34 -9.96 -2.73
C THR A 112 -14.11 -10.83 -1.72
N ASP A 113 -14.80 -11.87 -2.21
CA ASP A 113 -15.60 -12.77 -1.38
C ASP A 113 -14.74 -13.60 -0.42
N TYR A 114 -13.49 -13.88 -0.80
CA TYR A 114 -12.52 -14.53 0.08
C TYR A 114 -12.35 -13.75 1.40
N TYR A 115 -12.23 -12.42 1.32
CA TYR A 115 -12.11 -11.57 2.50
C TYR A 115 -13.45 -11.43 3.22
N VAL A 116 -14.55 -11.14 2.51
CA VAL A 116 -15.89 -10.99 3.11
C VAL A 116 -16.31 -12.22 3.94
N ALA A 117 -15.97 -13.42 3.48
CA ALA A 117 -16.28 -14.67 4.17
C ALA A 117 -15.41 -14.96 5.40
N ARG A 118 -14.41 -14.12 5.71
CA ARG A 118 -13.36 -14.37 6.72
C ARG A 118 -13.21 -13.20 7.71
N PRO A 119 -14.24 -12.94 8.55
CA PRO A 119 -14.27 -11.80 9.47
C PRO A 119 -13.14 -11.81 10.51
N GLU A 120 -12.46 -12.94 10.71
CA GLU A 120 -11.28 -13.05 11.56
C GLU A 120 -10.04 -12.30 11.02
N ILE A 121 -10.01 -11.97 9.72
CA ILE A 121 -8.94 -11.18 9.12
C ILE A 121 -9.14 -9.71 9.47
N SER A 122 -8.17 -9.12 10.17
CA SER A 122 -8.18 -7.69 10.49
C SER A 122 -7.83 -6.84 9.27
N ILE A 123 -8.61 -5.79 9.00
CA ILE A 123 -8.44 -4.92 7.84
C ILE A 123 -7.78 -3.61 8.27
N ILE A 124 -6.66 -3.26 7.65
CA ILE A 124 -6.11 -1.92 7.70
C ILE A 124 -6.45 -1.25 6.37
N TYR A 125 -7.43 -0.36 6.37
CA TYR A 125 -7.87 0.37 5.18
C TYR A 125 -7.09 1.69 5.08
N LEU A 126 -6.14 1.76 4.15
CA LEU A 126 -5.34 2.94 3.90
C LEU A 126 -5.85 3.66 2.65
N ARG A 127 -6.29 4.90 2.82
CA ARG A 127 -6.83 5.73 1.72
C ARG A 127 -6.09 7.04 1.59
N ARG A 128 -6.08 7.60 0.38
CA ARG A 128 -5.51 8.91 0.08
C ARG A 128 -6.58 9.73 -0.62
N ASP A 129 -7.08 10.73 0.07
CA ASP A 129 -8.26 11.46 -0.37
C ASP A 129 -7.93 12.46 -1.49
N ASN A 130 -6.72 13.03 -1.49
CA ASN A 130 -6.33 13.96 -2.55
C ASN A 130 -5.91 13.20 -3.83
N LEU A 131 -6.85 13.06 -4.76
CA LEU A 131 -6.66 12.34 -6.03
C LEU A 131 -5.67 13.05 -6.97
N LEU A 132 -5.59 14.38 -6.95
CA LEU A 132 -4.61 15.13 -7.74
C LEU A 132 -3.18 14.80 -7.30
N LYS A 133 -2.89 14.86 -5.99
CA LYS A 133 -1.59 14.47 -5.43
C LYS A 133 -1.28 12.99 -5.69
N ARG A 134 -2.30 12.13 -5.66
CA ARG A 134 -2.15 10.71 -6.00
C ARG A 134 -1.78 10.52 -7.48
N TYR A 135 -2.46 11.22 -8.39
CA TYR A 135 -2.18 11.25 -9.83
C TYR A 135 -0.76 11.73 -10.11
N LEU A 136 -0.38 12.90 -9.59
CA LEU A 136 0.96 13.46 -9.78
C LEU A 136 2.04 12.52 -9.24
N SER A 137 1.81 11.89 -8.08
CA SER A 137 2.72 10.85 -7.58
C SER A 137 2.90 9.69 -8.54
N GLY A 138 1.85 9.29 -9.26
CA GLY A 138 1.93 8.28 -10.31
C GLY A 138 2.70 8.76 -11.54
N VAL A 139 2.44 9.98 -12.02
CA VAL A 139 3.15 10.59 -13.16
C VAL A 139 4.66 10.65 -12.90
N PHE A 140 5.07 11.20 -11.76
CA PHE A 140 6.49 11.34 -11.42
C PHE A 140 7.15 10.00 -11.09
N MET A 141 6.44 9.04 -10.51
CA MET A 141 6.96 7.67 -10.34
C MET A 141 7.23 7.00 -11.69
N ARG A 142 6.37 7.19 -12.70
CA ARG A 142 6.62 6.64 -14.06
C ARG A 142 7.82 7.30 -14.74
N LYS A 143 8.01 8.61 -14.55
CA LYS A 143 9.16 9.35 -15.09
C LYS A 143 10.47 8.92 -14.43
N THR A 144 10.50 8.79 -13.10
CA THR A 144 11.74 8.46 -12.36
C THR A 144 11.98 6.96 -12.19
N ARG A 145 10.95 6.12 -12.39
CA ARG A 145 10.90 4.68 -12.04
C ARG A 145 11.14 4.38 -10.55
N ILE A 146 11.07 5.39 -9.68
CA ILE A 146 11.28 5.25 -8.23
C ILE A 146 9.93 5.40 -7.53
N ALA A 147 9.55 4.39 -6.72
CA ALA A 147 8.26 4.35 -6.00
C ALA A 147 8.36 4.72 -4.51
N ALA A 148 9.55 4.56 -3.91
CA ALA A 148 9.99 5.12 -2.62
C ALA A 148 11.53 5.14 -2.60
N SER A 149 12.13 6.02 -1.82
CA SER A 149 13.60 6.11 -1.65
C SER A 149 13.95 6.39 -0.20
N GLU A 150 15.11 5.90 0.26
CA GLU A 150 15.65 6.26 1.59
C GLU A 150 16.42 7.60 1.55
N GLN A 151 16.79 8.03 0.35
CA GLN A 151 17.42 9.32 0.07
C GLN A 151 16.41 10.28 -0.58
N ALA A 152 16.60 11.58 -0.36
CA ALA A 152 15.85 12.58 -1.12
C ALA A 152 16.20 12.43 -2.61
N VAL A 153 15.19 12.35 -3.46
CA VAL A 153 15.36 12.26 -4.91
C VAL A 153 14.96 13.59 -5.49
N GLU A 154 15.84 14.19 -6.29
CA GLU A 154 15.46 15.35 -7.08
C GLU A 154 14.55 14.88 -8.21
N VAL A 155 13.32 15.41 -8.22
CA VAL A 155 12.33 15.07 -9.23
C VAL A 155 12.35 16.19 -10.26
N PRO A 156 12.67 15.92 -11.53
CA PRO A 156 12.65 16.97 -12.54
C PRO A 156 11.23 17.50 -12.67
N LYS A 157 11.11 18.81 -12.88
CA LYS A 157 9.83 19.42 -13.24
C LYS A 157 9.28 18.73 -14.48
N GLY A 158 7.97 18.73 -14.60
CA GLY A 158 7.37 18.22 -15.81
C GLY A 158 6.00 18.79 -16.08
N ARG A 159 5.74 18.99 -17.37
CA ARG A 159 4.41 19.28 -17.87
C ARG A 159 3.42 18.15 -17.57
N VAL A 160 2.20 18.53 -17.19
CA VAL A 160 1.05 17.66 -16.99
C VAL A 160 0.15 17.75 -18.21
N ASP A 161 -0.18 16.59 -18.77
CA ASP A 161 -1.21 16.43 -19.80
C ASP A 161 -2.59 16.48 -19.13
N LEU A 162 -3.39 17.49 -19.49
CA LEU A 162 -4.71 17.77 -18.91
C LEU A 162 -5.78 16.77 -19.39
N GLU A 163 -5.71 16.28 -20.63
CA GLU A 163 -6.64 15.27 -21.13
C GLU A 163 -6.39 13.92 -20.44
N HIS A 164 -5.11 13.57 -20.24
CA HIS A 164 -4.75 12.40 -19.46
C HIS A 164 -5.11 12.56 -17.97
N LEU A 165 -5.01 13.77 -17.42
CA LEU A 165 -5.43 14.09 -16.05
C LEU A 165 -6.91 13.80 -15.85
N ASP A 166 -7.79 14.33 -16.70
CA ASP A 166 -9.25 14.17 -16.56
C ASP A 166 -9.65 12.68 -16.60
N ARG A 167 -9.14 11.95 -17.57
CA ARG A 167 -9.36 10.50 -17.67
C ARG A 167 -8.87 9.77 -16.42
N SER A 168 -7.69 10.15 -15.92
CA SER A 168 -7.12 9.53 -14.72
C SER A 168 -7.92 9.83 -13.46
N LEU A 169 -8.38 11.08 -13.29
CA LEU A 169 -9.21 11.46 -12.14
C LEU A 169 -10.56 10.76 -12.17
N MET A 170 -11.19 10.65 -13.34
CA MET A 170 -12.42 9.88 -13.52
C MET A 170 -12.24 8.40 -13.14
N ILE A 171 -11.17 7.76 -13.61
CA ILE A 171 -10.86 6.37 -13.26
C ILE A 171 -10.62 6.24 -11.75
N MET A 172 -9.85 7.15 -11.14
CA MET A 172 -9.58 7.12 -9.70
C MET A 172 -10.84 7.36 -8.87
N ALA A 173 -11.76 8.21 -9.32
CA ALA A 173 -13.05 8.40 -8.66
C ALA A 173 -13.91 7.12 -8.70
N ALA A 174 -13.93 6.41 -9.84
CA ALA A 174 -14.58 5.11 -9.94
C ALA A 174 -13.91 4.04 -9.07
N GLU A 175 -12.58 4.06 -8.95
CA GLU A 175 -11.86 3.21 -7.99
C GLU A 175 -12.31 3.51 -6.56
N VAL A 176 -12.37 4.77 -6.13
CA VAL A 176 -12.83 5.15 -4.79
C VAL A 176 -14.25 4.65 -4.51
N ALA A 177 -15.16 4.78 -5.47
CA ALA A 177 -16.52 4.24 -5.32
C ALA A 177 -16.52 2.70 -5.13
N HIS A 178 -15.67 1.99 -5.89
CA HIS A 178 -15.50 0.55 -5.72
C HIS A 178 -14.91 0.19 -4.35
N GLU A 179 -13.91 0.93 -3.88
CA GLU A 179 -13.33 0.74 -2.54
C GLU A 179 -14.39 0.88 -1.45
N GLN A 180 -15.21 1.92 -1.52
CA GLN A 180 -16.31 2.15 -0.57
C GLN A 180 -17.31 1.01 -0.58
N ALA A 181 -17.68 0.49 -1.76
CA ALA A 181 -18.58 -0.67 -1.88
C ALA A 181 -17.97 -1.93 -1.25
N VAL A 182 -16.69 -2.20 -1.46
CA VAL A 182 -16.00 -3.34 -0.83
C VAL A 182 -15.93 -3.16 0.68
N MET A 183 -15.56 -1.97 1.17
CA MET A 183 -15.50 -1.69 2.60
C MET A 183 -16.87 -1.81 3.28
N ALA A 184 -17.96 -1.43 2.60
CA ALA A 184 -19.32 -1.62 3.08
C ALA A 184 -19.72 -3.11 3.20
N ALA A 185 -19.09 -4.01 2.45
CA ALA A 185 -19.28 -5.45 2.58
C ALA A 185 -18.45 -6.08 3.73
N LEU A 186 -17.46 -5.35 4.27
CA LEU A 186 -16.53 -5.84 5.31
C LEU A 186 -16.94 -5.43 6.73
N THR A 187 -18.23 -5.19 6.99
CA THR A 187 -18.75 -4.67 8.28
C THR A 187 -18.52 -5.59 9.48
N ARG A 188 -18.32 -6.90 9.23
CA ARG A 188 -18.06 -7.90 10.28
C ARG A 188 -16.60 -7.99 10.71
N HIS A 189 -15.70 -7.28 10.03
CA HIS A 189 -14.27 -7.32 10.30
C HIS A 189 -13.87 -6.30 11.38
N PRO A 190 -12.80 -6.56 12.13
CA PRO A 190 -12.03 -5.49 12.76
C PRO A 190 -11.43 -4.62 11.65
N VAL A 191 -11.79 -3.34 11.61
CA VAL A 191 -11.31 -2.38 10.60
C VAL A 191 -10.61 -1.20 11.27
N MET A 192 -9.39 -0.90 10.84
CA MET A 192 -8.69 0.35 11.13
C MET A 192 -8.58 1.17 9.84
N SER A 193 -9.31 2.28 9.75
CA SER A 193 -9.19 3.21 8.62
C SER A 193 -8.13 4.28 8.90
N ILE A 194 -7.26 4.51 7.93
CA ILE A 194 -6.16 5.47 8.00
C ILE A 194 -6.20 6.33 6.73
N ARG A 195 -6.26 7.65 6.91
CA ARG A 195 -6.09 8.63 5.83
C ARG A 195 -4.60 8.94 5.69
N TYR A 196 -4.11 8.94 4.46
CA TYR A 196 -2.73 9.26 4.13
C TYR A 196 -2.34 10.65 4.63
N GLU A 197 -3.23 11.61 4.43
CA GLU A 197 -3.05 13.01 4.80
C GLU A 197 -2.83 13.15 6.30
N ASP A 198 -3.66 12.47 7.11
CA ASP A 198 -3.53 12.48 8.56
C ASP A 198 -2.28 11.72 9.00
N TYR A 199 -2.05 10.51 8.46
CA TYR A 199 -0.92 9.66 8.82
C TYR A 199 0.42 10.35 8.59
N PHE A 200 0.56 11.08 7.47
CA PHE A 200 1.79 11.75 7.10
C PHE A 200 1.75 13.28 7.31
N ALA A 201 0.87 13.77 8.18
CA ALA A 201 0.75 15.19 8.51
C ALA A 201 2.00 15.72 9.24
N SER A 202 2.57 14.91 10.14
CA SER A 202 3.76 15.26 10.91
C SER A 202 4.49 14.00 11.38
N ASP A 203 5.73 14.18 11.85
CA ASP A 203 6.49 13.11 12.48
C ASP A 203 5.82 12.53 13.73
N VAL A 204 5.09 13.36 14.47
CA VAL A 204 4.30 12.94 15.64
C VAL A 204 3.12 12.07 15.21
N SER A 205 2.41 12.49 14.15
CA SER A 205 1.28 11.71 13.60
C SER A 205 1.74 10.34 13.11
N ILE A 206 2.87 10.27 12.42
CA ILE A 206 3.45 9.00 11.96
C ILE A 206 3.67 8.04 13.14
N ILE A 207 4.23 8.54 14.25
CA ILE A 207 4.49 7.73 15.44
C ILE A 207 3.16 7.25 16.06
N ASP A 208 2.19 8.16 16.24
CA ASP A 208 0.88 7.83 16.80
C ASP A 208 0.17 6.72 15.99
N TYR A 209 0.04 6.90 14.67
CA TYR A 209 -0.59 5.89 13.83
C TYR A 209 0.17 4.56 13.84
N ASN A 210 1.51 4.57 13.86
CA ASN A 210 2.29 3.33 13.98
C ASN A 210 1.96 2.59 15.29
N GLN A 211 1.88 3.31 16.41
CA GLN A 211 1.54 2.73 17.71
C GLN A 211 0.11 2.16 17.71
N ARG A 212 -0.85 2.90 17.14
CA ARG A 212 -2.24 2.45 17.00
C ARG A 212 -2.37 1.21 16.13
N VAL A 213 -1.60 1.11 15.03
CA VAL A 213 -1.57 -0.09 14.19
C VAL A 213 -0.97 -1.28 14.94
N PHE A 214 0.09 -1.09 15.72
CA PHE A 214 0.66 -2.16 16.55
C PHE A 214 -0.35 -2.67 17.58
N ALA A 215 -1.01 -1.76 18.29
CA ALA A 215 -2.07 -2.10 19.24
C ALA A 215 -3.24 -2.85 18.57
N PHE A 216 -3.68 -2.36 17.41
CA PHE A 216 -4.73 -3.00 16.60
C PHE A 216 -4.35 -4.44 16.21
N LEU A 217 -3.09 -4.67 15.83
CA LEU A 217 -2.58 -6.00 15.49
C LEU A 217 -2.24 -6.87 16.73
N GLY A 218 -2.38 -6.32 17.94
CA GLY A 218 -2.18 -7.05 19.20
C GLY A 218 -0.73 -7.24 19.59
N VAL A 219 0.15 -6.29 19.24
CA VAL A 219 1.56 -6.29 19.67
C VAL A 219 1.90 -5.01 20.41
N GLU A 220 2.87 -5.11 21.33
CA GLU A 220 3.39 -3.96 22.06
C GLU A 220 3.97 -2.91 21.10
N PRO A 221 3.59 -1.63 21.21
CA PRO A 221 4.15 -0.60 20.37
C PRO A 221 5.65 -0.44 20.59
N ILE A 222 6.40 -0.28 19.50
CA ILE A 222 7.82 0.03 19.54
C ILE A 222 8.09 1.30 18.72
N PRO A 223 9.03 2.16 19.16
CA PRO A 223 9.33 3.42 18.47
C PRO A 223 10.12 3.13 17.19
N ILE A 224 9.41 2.79 16.11
CA ILE A 224 10.00 2.50 14.81
C ILE A 224 9.37 3.41 13.75
N LYS A 225 10.25 3.97 12.91
CA LYS A 225 9.90 4.64 11.66
C LYS A 225 10.46 3.87 10.47
N SER A 226 9.81 4.01 9.32
CA SER A 226 10.44 3.60 8.07
C SER A 226 11.50 4.64 7.66
N GLU A 227 12.58 4.18 7.05
CA GLU A 227 13.58 5.05 6.42
C GLU A 227 13.11 5.57 5.05
N GLN A 228 11.98 5.08 4.54
CA GLN A 228 11.40 5.55 3.29
C GLN A 228 10.96 7.02 3.41
N LYS A 229 11.47 7.84 2.50
CA LYS A 229 11.08 9.22 2.28
C LYS A 229 10.07 9.33 1.15
N LYS A 230 9.22 10.36 1.23
CA LYS A 230 8.32 10.74 0.13
C LYS A 230 9.18 11.15 -1.07
N ILE A 231 8.79 10.68 -2.26
CA ILE A 231 9.44 11.09 -3.52
C ILE A 231 9.06 12.53 -3.90
N LEU A 232 7.84 12.94 -3.55
CA LEU A 232 7.38 14.31 -3.75
C LEU A 232 7.26 15.00 -2.38
N PRO A 233 8.37 15.53 -1.84
CA PRO A 233 8.32 16.36 -0.64
C PRO A 233 7.99 17.83 -0.95
N GLN A 234 8.13 18.25 -2.22
CA GLN A 234 7.95 19.63 -2.68
C GLN A 234 6.48 19.98 -2.95
N ALA A 235 6.16 21.28 -2.93
CA ALA A 235 4.84 21.78 -3.31
C ALA A 235 4.55 21.43 -4.78
N ILE A 236 3.28 21.15 -5.12
CA ILE A 236 2.90 20.78 -6.49
C ILE A 236 3.34 21.86 -7.49
N ARG A 237 3.24 23.13 -7.10
CA ARG A 237 3.67 24.29 -7.90
C ARG A 237 5.13 24.20 -8.36
N ASP A 238 5.99 23.63 -7.52
CA ASP A 238 7.42 23.51 -7.85
C ASP A 238 7.68 22.38 -8.85
N LEU A 239 6.78 21.41 -8.95
CA LEU A 239 6.95 20.19 -9.74
C LEU A 239 6.26 20.27 -11.11
N VAL A 240 5.19 21.04 -11.24
CA VAL A 240 4.37 21.11 -12.45
C VAL A 240 4.71 22.35 -13.25
N GLU A 241 5.24 22.16 -14.47
CA GLU A 241 5.65 23.27 -15.34
C GLU A 241 4.48 24.17 -15.76
N ASN A 242 3.32 23.57 -16.02
CA ASN A 242 2.08 24.26 -16.39
C ASN A 242 1.10 24.36 -15.22
N TYR A 243 1.59 24.75 -14.04
CA TYR A 243 0.78 24.78 -12.81
C TYR A 243 -0.43 25.72 -12.92
N ASP A 244 -0.25 26.90 -13.50
CA ASP A 244 -1.35 27.87 -13.64
C ASP A 244 -2.43 27.35 -14.60
N GLU A 245 -2.05 26.70 -15.71
CA GLU A 245 -2.98 26.02 -16.62
C GLU A 245 -3.73 24.89 -15.90
N LEU A 246 -3.02 24.09 -15.09
CA LEU A 246 -3.61 23.00 -14.29
C LEU A 246 -4.64 23.54 -13.30
N CYS A 247 -4.32 24.63 -12.60
CA CYS A 247 -5.22 25.28 -11.66
C CYS A 247 -6.47 25.80 -12.37
N ALA A 248 -6.30 26.52 -13.48
CA ALA A 248 -7.42 27.03 -14.27
C ALA A 248 -8.32 25.90 -14.79
N HIS A 249 -7.72 24.79 -15.25
CA HIS A 249 -8.45 23.63 -15.75
C HIS A 249 -9.31 22.94 -14.68
N LEU A 250 -8.86 22.95 -13.41
CA LEU A 250 -9.56 22.28 -12.31
C LEU A 250 -10.47 23.19 -11.49
N ALA A 251 -10.31 24.53 -11.58
CA ALA A 251 -10.92 25.51 -10.67
C ALA A 251 -12.45 25.42 -10.56
N ASP A 252 -13.14 25.18 -11.67
CA ASP A 252 -14.61 25.12 -11.72
C ASP A 252 -15.17 23.68 -11.77
N GLY A 253 -14.29 22.68 -11.59
CA GLY A 253 -14.62 21.27 -11.69
C GLY A 253 -14.87 20.57 -10.34
N PRO A 254 -15.38 19.32 -10.35
CA PRO A 254 -15.59 18.51 -9.13
C PRO A 254 -14.29 18.18 -8.37
N TYR A 255 -13.14 18.47 -8.99
CA TYR A 255 -11.80 18.21 -8.47
C TYR A 255 -11.10 19.48 -7.96
N ALA A 256 -11.75 20.66 -8.02
CA ALA A 256 -11.21 21.94 -7.55
C ALA A 256 -10.70 21.86 -6.10
N LYS A 257 -11.44 21.18 -5.23
CA LYS A 257 -11.09 20.94 -3.82
C LYS A 257 -9.71 20.30 -3.61
N PHE A 258 -9.15 19.62 -4.61
CA PHE A 258 -7.82 19.02 -4.49
C PHE A 258 -6.67 20.04 -4.69
N LEU A 259 -6.98 21.26 -5.13
CA LEU A 259 -6.05 22.38 -5.25
C LEU A 259 -5.75 23.06 -3.90
N GLU A 260 -6.72 23.13 -2.99
CA GLU A 260 -6.56 23.77 -1.66
C GLU A 260 -5.52 23.05 -0.81
N ASP A 261 -5.44 21.74 -0.99
CA ASP A 261 -4.47 20.86 -0.37
C ASP A 261 -3.16 20.74 -1.18
N ALA A 262 -2.98 21.44 -2.32
CA ALA A 262 -1.93 21.17 -3.32
C ALA A 262 -0.52 21.70 -2.98
#